data_AF-A0A0S8E875-F1
#
_entry.id   AF-A0A0S8E875-F1
#
_cell.length_a   1.000
_cell.length_b   1.000
_cell.length_c   1.000
_cell.angle_alpha   90.00
_cell.angle_beta   90.00
_cell.angle_gamma   90.00
#
_symmetry.space_group_name_H-M   'P 1'
#
loop_
_entity.id
_entity.type
_entity.pdbx_description
1 polymer ?
#
loop_
_entity_poly.entity_id
_entity_poly.type
_entity_poly.pdbx_seq_one_letter_code
_entity_poly.pdbx_strand_id
1 'polypeptide(L)' 'MCKIFSLDAGEVAALAFMSKEPGLMFLTDDAAARLVATKLGYYVHGTIGVLIRAIRRDLMEPEEVIGTL' A
#
# COMPACT_ATOMS: atom_id res chain seq x y z
N MET A 1 -25.77 -0.67 3.18
CA MET A 1 -24.56 0.06 2.74
C MET A 1 -23.50 -0.99 2.39
N CYS A 2 -22.97 -1.00 1.17
CA CYS A 2 -22.10 -2.07 0.70
C CYS A 2 -20.74 -2.00 1.43
N LYS A 3 -20.38 -3.05 2.20
CA LYS A 3 -19.10 -3.13 2.95
C LYS A 3 -17.86 -3.02 2.05
N ILE A 4 -18.00 -3.21 0.74
CA ILE A 4 -16.93 -3.18 -0.26
C ILE A 4 -16.23 -1.81 -0.35
N PHE A 5 -16.83 -0.74 0.19
CA PHE A 5 -16.24 0.60 0.23
C PHE A 5 -16.01 1.13 1.65
N SER A 6 -16.14 0.27 2.66
CA SER A 6 -15.99 0.68 4.06
C SER A 6 -14.55 0.47 4.49
N LEU A 7 -13.85 1.58 4.70
CA LEU A 7 -12.54 1.54 5.35
C LEU A 7 -12.68 1.09 6.80
N ASP A 8 -11.76 0.26 7.24
CA ASP A 8 -11.65 -0.07 8.65
C ASP A 8 -10.99 1.06 9.47
N ALA A 9 -11.01 0.93 10.79
CA ALA A 9 -10.46 1.95 11.68
C ALA A 9 -8.95 2.15 11.51
N GLY A 10 -8.21 1.10 11.15
CA GLY A 10 -6.77 1.16 10.90
C GLY A 10 -6.45 1.92 9.61
N GLU A 11 -7.19 1.64 8.55
CA GLU A 11 -7.06 2.33 7.25
C GLU A 11 -7.40 3.81 7.37
N VAL A 12 -8.49 4.14 8.07
CA VAL A 12 -8.86 5.53 8.36
C VAL A 12 -7.77 6.24 9.16
N ALA A 13 -7.23 5.60 10.20
CA ALA A 13 -6.16 6.18 11.01
C ALA A 13 -4.88 6.42 10.19
N ALA A 14 -4.50 5.48 9.33
CA ALA A 14 -3.33 5.61 8.47
C ALA A 14 -3.49 6.75 7.46
N LEU A 15 -4.65 6.87 6.81
CA LEU A 15 -4.92 7.99 5.90
C LEU A 15 -4.96 9.34 6.61
N ALA A 16 -5.52 9.39 7.83
CA ALA A 16 -5.51 10.59 8.65
C ALA A 16 -4.08 11.01 9.02
N PHE A 17 -3.19 10.04 9.29
CA PHE A 17 -1.77 10.31 9.52
C PHE A 17 -1.09 10.85 8.26
N MET A 18 -1.32 10.24 7.09
CA MET A 18 -0.75 10.69 5.82
C MET A 18 -1.13 12.13 5.46
N SER A 19 -2.32 12.59 5.83
CA SER A 19 -2.73 13.98 5.58
C SER A 19 -1.87 15.03 6.31
N LYS A 20 -1.13 14.61 7.34
CA LYS A 20 -0.28 15.48 8.17
C LYS A 20 1.18 15.47 7.74
N GLU A 21 1.62 14.42 7.03
CA GLU A 21 3.01 14.23 6.64
C GLU A 21 3.12 14.02 5.12
N PRO A 22 3.48 15.07 4.36
CA PRO A 22 3.57 14.99 2.91
C PRO A 22 4.74 14.10 2.46
N GLY A 23 4.57 13.42 1.33
CA GLY A 23 5.62 12.58 0.74
C GLY A 23 5.67 11.14 1.25
N LEU A 24 4.79 10.76 2.19
CA LEU A 24 4.61 9.37 2.58
C LEU A 24 3.97 8.55 1.46
N MET A 25 4.28 7.25 1.47
CA MET A 25 3.68 6.24 0.61
C MET A 25 2.71 5.39 1.43
N PHE A 26 1.51 5.18 0.91
CA PHE A 26 0.53 4.28 1.53
C PHE A 26 0.80 2.85 1.09
N LEU A 27 0.95 1.95 2.06
CA LEU A 27 1.07 0.51 1.81
C LEU A 27 -0.24 -0.17 2.19
N THR A 28 -0.91 -0.75 1.22
CA THR A 28 -2.13 -1.53 1.47
C THR A 28 -2.35 -2.59 0.39
N ASP A 29 -2.77 -3.77 0.81
CA ASP A 29 -3.31 -4.81 -0.06
C ASP A 29 -4.84 -4.80 -0.12
N ASP A 30 -5.50 -3.94 0.68
CA ASP A 30 -6.95 -3.74 0.61
C ASP A 30 -7.34 -2.88 -0.60
N ALA A 31 -8.35 -3.35 -1.34
CA ALA A 31 -8.79 -2.71 -2.57
C ALA A 31 -9.57 -1.41 -2.33
N ALA A 32 -10.37 -1.34 -1.26
CA ALA A 32 -11.14 -0.15 -0.90
C ALA A 32 -10.21 0.96 -0.42
N ALA A 33 -9.27 0.63 0.46
CA ALA A 33 -8.23 1.52 0.95
C ALA A 33 -7.36 2.05 -0.19
N ARG A 34 -6.95 1.17 -1.12
CA ARG A 34 -6.21 1.58 -2.33
C ARG A 34 -7.00 2.57 -3.17
N LEU A 35 -8.28 2.30 -3.42
CA LEU A 35 -9.12 3.17 -4.23
C LEU A 35 -9.27 4.56 -3.59
N VAL A 36 -9.56 4.61 -2.29
CA VAL A 36 -9.71 5.88 -1.56
C VAL A 36 -8.40 6.66 -1.55
N ALA A 37 -7.29 6.02 -1.17
CA ALA A 37 -5.99 6.67 -1.12
C ALA A 37 -5.54 7.23 -2.49
N THR A 38 -5.78 6.47 -3.55
CA THR A 38 -5.47 6.91 -4.92
C THR A 38 -6.32 8.11 -5.32
N LYS A 39 -7.62 8.12 -4.97
CA LYS A 39 -8.51 9.28 -5.21
C LYS A 39 -8.10 10.53 -4.43
N LEU A 40 -7.47 10.35 -3.26
CA LEU A 40 -6.89 11.44 -2.47
C LEU A 40 -5.53 11.92 -3.00
N GLY A 41 -4.99 11.30 -4.05
CA GLY A 41 -3.73 11.69 -4.68
C GLY A 41 -2.47 11.14 -3.99
N TYR A 42 -2.61 10.18 -3.08
CA TYR A 42 -1.46 9.55 -2.43
C TYR A 42 -0.81 8.52 -3.35
N TYR A 43 0.50 8.32 -3.16
CA TYR A 43 1.22 7.18 -3.76
C TYR A 43 0.85 5.91 -3.00
N VAL A 44 0.34 4.91 -3.71
CA VAL A 44 -0.12 3.65 -3.11
C VAL A 44 0.61 2.45 -3.70
N HIS A 45 1.20 1.62 -2.84
CA HIS A 45 1.79 0.34 -3.22
C HIS A 45 1.22 -0.79 -2.35
N GLY A 46 1.30 -2.02 -2.88
CA GLY A 46 0.94 -3.24 -2.14
C GLY A 46 2.17 -4.14 -2.02
N THR A 47 1.98 -5.33 -1.49
CA THR A 47 3.07 -6.29 -1.22
C THR A 47 3.92 -6.57 -2.46
N ILE A 48 3.31 -6.77 -3.64
CA ILE A 48 4.05 -6.96 -4.90
C ILE A 48 4.97 -5.77 -5.21
N GLY A 49 4.52 -4.54 -4.95
CA GLY A 49 5.33 -3.34 -5.18
C GLY A 49 6.55 -3.27 -4.25
N VAL A 50 6.40 -3.73 -3.01
CA VAL A 50 7.50 -3.85 -2.03
C VAL A 50 8.51 -4.89 -2.49
N LEU A 51 8.05 -6.06 -2.93
CA LEU A 51 8.90 -7.13 -3.43
C LEU A 51 9.70 -6.73 -4.67
N ILE A 52 9.04 -6.10 -5.66
CA ILE A 52 9.73 -5.55 -6.83
C ILE A 52 10.74 -4.48 -6.41
N ARG A 53 10.43 -3.67 -5.39
CA ARG A 53 11.35 -2.65 -4.88
C ARG A 53 12.58 -3.28 -4.23
N ALA A 54 12.44 -4.41 -3.55
CA ALA A 54 13.54 -5.15 -2.93
C ALA A 54 14.52 -5.66 -4.00
N ILE A 55 14.02 -6.27 -5.07
CA ILE A 55 14.82 -6.69 -6.23
C ILE A 55 15.57 -5.49 -6.83
N ARG A 56 14.87 -4.38 -7.08
CA ARG A 56 15.46 -3.14 -7.63
C ARG A 56 16.48 -2.45 -6.71
N ARG A 57 16.63 -2.90 -5.46
CA ARG A 57 17.62 -2.39 -4.50
C ARG A 57 18.70 -3.42 -4.19
N ASP A 58 18.76 -4.53 -4.93
CA ASP A 58 19.69 -5.64 -4.71
C ASP A 58 19.61 -6.20 -3.27
N LEU A 59 18.41 -6.16 -2.67
CA LEU A 59 18.15 -6.70 -1.33
C LEU A 59 17.74 -8.17 -1.36
N MET A 60 17.20 -8.63 -2.50
CA MET A 60 16.78 -10.00 -2.75
C MET A 60 16.91 -10.27 -4.25
N GLU A 61 17.30 -11.48 -4.62
CA GLU A 61 17.26 -11.93 -6.00
C GLU A 61 15.82 -12.24 -6.44
N PRO A 62 15.48 -12.14 -7.74
CA PRO A 62 14.15 -12.48 -8.24
C PRO A 62 13.66 -13.87 -7.82
N GLU A 63 14.55 -14.86 -7.79
CA GLU A 63 14.23 -16.24 -7.41
C GLU A 63 13.87 -16.35 -5.93
N GLU A 64 14.55 -15.59 -5.06
CA GLU A 64 14.24 -15.55 -3.62
C GLU A 64 12.87 -14.93 -3.37
N VAL A 65 12.54 -13.87 -4.10
CA VAL A 65 11.22 -13.22 -4.02
C VAL A 65 10.11 -14.18 -4.46
N ILE A 66 10.28 -14.87 -5.60
CA ILE A 66 9.31 -15.84 -6.08
C ILE A 66 9.10 -16.97 -5.04
N GLY A 67 10.16 -17.37 -4.33
CA GLY A 67 10.06 -18.36 -3.25
C GLY A 67 9.25 -17.92 -2.02
N THR A 68 8.92 -16.63 -1.88
CA THR A 68 8.11 -16.09 -0.77
C THR A 68 6.63 -15.86 -1.11
N LEU A 69 6.24 -16.04 -2.37
CA LEU A 69 4.86 -15.91 -2.86
C LEU A 69 4.10 -17.24 -2.77
#